data_AF-A0A6M1SCS1-F1
#
_entry.id   AF-A0A6M1SCS1-F1
#
_cell.length_a   1.000
_cell.length_b   1.000
_cell.length_c   1.000
_cell.angle_alpha   90.00
_cell.angle_beta   90.00
_cell.angle_gamma   90.00
#
_symmetry.space_group_name_H-M   'P 1'
#
loop_
_entity.id
_entity.type
_entity.pdbx_description
1 polymer ?
#
loop_
_entity_poly.entity_id
_entity_poly.type
_entity_poly.pdbx_seq_one_letter_code
_entity_poly.pdbx_strand_id
1 'polypeptide(L)'
;MALATGRTGSFAVDVWSQNYQTEIAAVHSGVRCDSLGCIVETPDYSIAIVANAAAFAEDCGAHDLVIARVYAPENCNPDGVYIGPSELLRRSALAALGHKCRAVRRSPGYPQFYPALASFATVTPAAAISAPPTT
;
A
#
# COMPACT_ATOMS: atom_id res chain seq x y z
N MET A 1 -2.22 -16.69 -2.55
CA MET A 1 -2.14 -15.55 -1.61
C MET A 1 -2.25 -16.09 -0.19
N ALA A 2 -1.71 -15.41 0.83
CA ALA A 2 -1.76 -15.89 2.21
C ALA A 2 -1.80 -14.75 3.23
N LEU A 3 -2.25 -15.03 4.46
CA LEU A 3 -2.36 -14.02 5.52
C LEU A 3 -1.00 -13.68 6.14
N ALA A 4 -0.78 -12.38 6.37
CA ALA A 4 0.30 -11.91 7.23
C ALA A 4 -0.06 -12.06 8.72
N THR A 5 -1.32 -11.77 9.06
CA THR A 5 -1.93 -11.98 10.39
C THR A 5 -3.42 -12.27 10.24
N GLY A 6 -4.08 -12.69 11.33
CA GLY A 6 -5.53 -12.88 11.38
C GLY A 6 -5.94 -14.35 11.31
N ARG A 7 -7.13 -14.61 10.73
CA ARG A 7 -7.71 -15.96 10.66
C ARG A 7 -8.46 -16.17 9.34
N THR A 8 -8.27 -17.34 8.75
CA THR A 8 -9.13 -17.85 7.67
C THR A 8 -10.57 -18.07 8.15
N GLY A 9 -11.54 -18.02 7.23
CA GLY A 9 -12.96 -18.13 7.60
C GLY A 9 -13.48 -16.93 8.40
N SER A 10 -12.73 -15.83 8.45
CA SER A 10 -13.24 -14.56 8.99
C SER A 10 -13.98 -13.80 7.90
N PHE A 11 -15.01 -13.02 8.28
CA PHE A 11 -15.84 -12.29 7.32
C PHE A 11 -15.02 -11.50 6.28
N ALA A 12 -13.96 -10.80 6.69
CA ALA A 12 -13.12 -10.03 5.79
C ALA A 12 -12.35 -10.91 4.78
N VAL A 13 -11.83 -12.06 5.22
CA VAL A 13 -11.11 -13.02 4.37
C VAL A 13 -12.08 -13.72 3.41
N ASP A 14 -13.28 -14.05 3.87
CA ASP A 14 -14.29 -14.72 3.06
C ASP A 14 -14.84 -13.79 1.97
N VAL A 15 -15.17 -12.55 2.32
CA VAL A 15 -15.62 -11.54 1.35
C VAL A 15 -14.52 -11.25 0.32
N TRP A 16 -13.26 -11.13 0.74
CA TRP A 16 -12.14 -10.96 -0.19
C TRP A 16 -12.02 -12.16 -1.13
N SER A 17 -12.03 -13.38 -0.57
CA SER A 17 -11.84 -14.62 -1.34
C SER A 17 -12.95 -14.82 -2.35
N GLN A 18 -14.20 -14.51 -1.99
CA GLN A 18 -15.35 -14.55 -2.89
C GLN A 18 -15.24 -13.48 -3.99
N ASN A 19 -14.92 -12.24 -3.62
CA ASN A 19 -14.85 -11.13 -4.57
C ASN A 19 -13.73 -11.31 -5.60
N TYR A 20 -12.59 -11.87 -5.21
CA TYR A 20 -11.43 -12.09 -6.08
C TYR A 20 -11.27 -13.55 -6.54
N GLN A 21 -12.23 -14.42 -6.24
CA GLN A 21 -12.26 -15.84 -6.61
C GLN A 21 -10.93 -16.57 -6.31
N THR A 22 -10.27 -16.18 -5.22
CA THR A 22 -8.93 -16.65 -4.86
C THR A 22 -8.92 -16.97 -3.37
N GLU A 23 -8.55 -18.20 -3.01
CA GLU A 23 -8.42 -18.55 -1.60
C GLU A 23 -7.18 -17.89 -0.97
N ILE A 24 -7.34 -17.42 0.26
CA ILE A 24 -6.23 -16.90 1.07
C ILE A 24 -5.79 -18.00 2.04
N ALA A 25 -4.56 -18.50 1.85
CA ALA A 25 -3.97 -19.47 2.76
C ALA A 25 -3.75 -18.88 4.17
N ALA A 26 -3.72 -19.75 5.17
CA ALA A 26 -3.74 -19.36 6.58
C ALA A 26 -2.57 -18.49 7.03
N VAL A 27 -1.36 -18.70 6.49
CA VAL A 27 -0.16 -17.92 6.84
C VAL A 27 0.77 -17.85 5.63
N HIS A 28 1.36 -16.70 5.37
CA HIS A 28 2.39 -16.51 4.35
C HIS A 28 3.74 -17.06 4.83
N SER A 29 4.49 -17.76 3.97
CA SER A 29 5.75 -18.42 4.36
C SER A 29 6.83 -17.47 4.86
N GLY A 30 6.81 -16.22 4.41
CA GLY A 30 7.71 -15.15 4.87
C GLY A 30 7.30 -14.46 6.17
N VAL A 31 6.27 -14.95 6.87
CA VAL A 31 5.81 -14.34 8.13
C VAL A 31 6.68 -14.79 9.30
N ARG A 32 7.12 -13.81 10.10
CA ARG A 32 7.72 -14.02 11.42
C ARG A 32 6.96 -13.17 12.44
N CYS A 33 6.47 -13.78 13.51
CA CYS A 33 5.67 -13.10 14.52
C CYS A 33 6.25 -13.32 15.92
N ASP A 34 6.09 -12.32 16.77
CA ASP A 34 6.38 -12.38 18.19
C ASP A 34 5.29 -11.63 18.99
N SER A 35 5.60 -11.23 20.23
CA SER A 35 4.67 -10.48 21.08
C SER A 35 4.52 -9.01 20.69
N LEU A 36 5.42 -8.47 19.86
CA LEU A 36 5.45 -7.07 19.44
C LEU A 36 4.70 -6.87 18.11
N GLY A 37 4.76 -7.85 17.22
CA GLY A 37 4.13 -7.76 15.92
C GLY A 37 4.41 -8.95 15.01
N CYS A 38 4.22 -8.71 13.71
CA CYS A 38 4.60 -9.65 12.67
C CYS A 38 5.28 -8.90 11.53
N ILE A 39 6.32 -9.51 10.98
CA ILE A 39 7.03 -9.04 9.79
C ILE A 39 6.74 -10.04 8.66
N VAL A 40 6.52 -9.52 7.45
CA VAL A 40 6.51 -10.29 6.22
C VAL A 40 7.68 -9.81 5.36
N GLU A 41 8.57 -10.72 4.99
CA GLU A 41 9.64 -10.43 4.06
C GLU A 41 9.51 -11.30 2.82
N THR A 42 9.68 -10.66 1.67
CA THR A 42 9.74 -11.29 0.35
C THR A 42 10.84 -10.62 -0.47
N PRO A 43 11.25 -11.21 -1.61
CA PRO A 43 12.19 -10.55 -2.51
C PRO A 43 11.70 -9.20 -3.07
N ASP A 44 10.39 -8.97 -3.10
CA ASP A 44 9.77 -7.82 -3.77
C ASP A 44 9.31 -6.71 -2.81
N TYR A 45 9.01 -7.07 -1.56
CA TYR A 45 8.48 -6.16 -0.55
C TYR A 45 8.63 -6.72 0.87
N SER A 46 8.57 -5.82 1.83
CA SER A 46 8.58 -6.06 3.27
C SER A 46 7.44 -5.30 3.97
N ILE A 47 6.84 -5.94 4.97
CA ILE A 47 5.70 -5.39 5.73
C ILE A 47 5.95 -5.61 7.21
N ALA A 48 5.78 -4.57 8.03
CA ALA A 48 5.64 -4.70 9.47
C ALA A 48 4.20 -4.46 9.91
N ILE A 49 3.69 -5.34 10.77
CA ILE A 49 2.39 -5.22 11.44
C ILE A 49 2.65 -5.03 12.93
N VAL A 50 2.64 -3.78 13.35
CA VAL A 50 3.01 -3.35 14.70
C VAL A 50 1.79 -3.46 15.63
N ALA A 51 1.91 -4.30 16.66
CA ALA A 51 0.89 -4.49 17.69
C ALA A 51 1.26 -3.82 19.02
N ASN A 52 2.56 -3.58 19.26
CA ASN A 52 3.10 -2.97 20.47
C ASN A 52 4.05 -1.82 20.12
N ALA A 53 4.03 -0.74 20.89
CA ALA A 53 4.85 0.44 20.64
C ALA A 53 6.36 0.15 20.68
N ALA A 54 6.81 -0.90 21.38
CA ALA A 54 8.21 -1.28 21.39
C ALA A 54 8.75 -1.73 20.02
N ALA A 55 7.88 -2.22 19.11
CA ALA A 55 8.30 -2.64 17.77
C ALA A 55 8.81 -1.48 16.90
N PHE A 56 8.35 -0.25 17.16
CA PHE A 56 8.72 0.92 16.36
C PHE A 56 10.22 1.24 16.42
N ALA A 57 10.94 0.79 17.45
CA ALA A 57 12.38 1.01 17.54
C ALA A 57 13.16 0.36 16.38
N GLU A 58 12.63 -0.73 15.84
CA GLU A 58 13.27 -1.52 14.78
C GLU A 58 12.49 -1.44 13.46
N ASP A 59 11.16 -1.36 13.53
CA ASP A 59 10.29 -1.42 12.34
C ASP A 59 10.05 -0.06 11.69
N CYS A 60 10.21 1.05 12.43
CA CYS A 60 9.82 2.36 11.95
C CYS A 60 10.81 2.90 10.91
N GLY A 61 10.54 2.61 9.64
CA GLY A 61 11.36 2.99 8.48
C GLY A 61 12.09 1.82 7.83
N ALA A 62 12.12 0.64 8.46
CA ALA A 62 12.80 -0.53 7.91
C ALA A 62 12.01 -1.27 6.82
N HIS A 63 10.73 -0.96 6.65
CA HIS A 63 9.82 -1.72 5.80
C HIS A 63 9.05 -0.86 4.80
N ASP A 64 8.73 -1.46 3.65
CA ASP A 64 8.00 -0.79 2.56
C ASP A 64 6.57 -0.39 2.99
N LEU A 65 5.97 -1.16 3.89
CA LEU A 65 4.67 -0.90 4.49
C LEU A 65 4.67 -1.20 5.99
N VAL A 66 4.31 -0.22 6.79
CA VAL A 66 4.09 -0.35 8.24
C VAL A 66 2.60 -0.17 8.54
N ILE A 67 1.97 -1.21 9.08
CA ILE A 67 0.58 -1.19 9.55
C ILE A 67 0.60 -1.23 11.08
N ALA A 68 0.21 -0.13 11.71
CA ALA A 68 0.28 0.02 13.16
C ALA A 68 -1.11 0.03 13.80
N ARG A 69 -1.30 -0.88 14.76
CA ARG A 69 -2.51 -0.95 15.62
C ARG A 69 -2.42 -0.08 16.86
N VAL A 70 -1.23 0.46 17.13
CA VAL A 70 -0.92 1.42 18.20
C VAL A 70 -0.34 2.69 17.59
N TYR A 71 -0.42 3.81 18.30
CA TYR A 71 0.13 5.07 17.79
C TYR A 71 1.66 5.02 17.83
N ALA A 72 2.27 5.39 16.70
CA ALA A 72 3.70 5.55 16.60
C ALA A 72 4.18 6.75 17.44
N PRO A 73 5.41 6.70 17.98
CA PRO A 73 6.02 7.87 18.63
C PRO A 73 6.27 8.98 17.61
N GLU A 74 6.38 10.23 18.07
CA GLU A 74 6.52 11.41 17.20
C GLU A 74 7.75 11.36 16.27
N ASN A 75 8.79 10.65 16.68
CA ASN A 75 10.02 10.46 15.91
C ASN A 75 9.99 9.24 14.97
N CYS A 76 8.87 8.53 14.87
CA CYS A 76 8.71 7.46 13.91
C CYS A 76 8.53 8.06 12.51
N ASN A 77 9.60 8.02 11.72
CA ASN A 77 9.63 8.52 10.36
C ASN A 77 9.71 7.36 9.36
N PRO A 78 8.58 6.84 8.87
CA PRO A 78 8.57 5.73 7.94
C PRO A 78 9.11 6.17 6.57
N ASP A 79 10.14 5.49 6.06
CA ASP A 79 10.62 5.66 4.68
C ASP A 79 9.59 5.13 3.65
N GLY A 80 8.78 4.14 4.07
CA GLY A 80 7.71 3.52 3.29
C GLY A 80 6.31 4.06 3.59
N VAL A 81 5.29 3.28 3.25
CA VAL A 81 3.90 3.60 3.55
C VAL A 81 3.59 3.30 5.00
N TYR A 82 3.02 4.26 5.72
CA TYR A 82 2.48 4.05 7.06
C TYR A 82 0.96 4.16 7.10
N ILE A 83 0.34 3.16 7.75
CA ILE A 83 -1.10 3.08 8.03
C ILE A 83 -1.25 2.90 9.55
N GLY A 84 -1.60 3.99 10.25
CA GLY A 84 -1.74 4.00 11.70
C GLY A 84 -3.17 3.82 12.20
N PRO A 85 -3.38 3.89 13.53
CA PRO A 85 -4.70 3.71 14.13
C PRO A 85 -5.76 4.69 13.61
N SER A 86 -5.38 5.95 13.33
CA SER A 86 -6.27 6.95 12.74
C SER A 86 -6.85 6.51 11.40
N GLU A 87 -6.02 5.92 10.54
CA GLU A 87 -6.40 5.40 9.24
C GLU A 87 -7.25 4.14 9.37
N LEU A 88 -6.90 3.24 10.30
CA LEU A 88 -7.63 2.00 10.55
C LEU A 88 -9.04 2.25 11.14
N LEU A 89 -9.19 3.30 11.95
CA LEU A 89 -10.47 3.68 12.58
C LEU A 89 -11.38 4.48 11.64
N ARG A 90 -10.83 5.14 10.61
CA ARG A 90 -11.64 5.81 9.60
C ARG A 90 -12.38 4.72 8.83
N ARG A 91 -13.72 4.72 8.94
CA ARG A 91 -14.68 3.69 8.47
C ARG A 91 -14.61 3.31 6.96
N SER A 92 -13.59 3.75 6.22
CA SER A 92 -13.32 3.50 4.81
C SER A 92 -11.81 3.31 4.52
N ALA A 93 -11.07 2.57 5.36
CA ALA A 93 -9.66 2.25 5.12
C ALA A 93 -9.37 1.64 3.72
N LEU A 94 -10.39 1.08 3.04
CA LEU A 94 -10.28 0.64 1.64
C LEU A 94 -9.86 1.77 0.67
N ALA A 95 -10.29 3.02 0.88
CA ALA A 95 -9.95 4.12 -0.03
C ALA A 95 -8.52 4.64 0.19
N ALA A 96 -8.03 4.62 1.44
CA ALA A 96 -6.65 5.02 1.76
C ALA A 96 -5.62 4.00 1.24
N LEU A 97 -5.98 2.70 1.26
CA LEU A 97 -5.15 1.63 0.71
C LEU A 97 -4.93 1.79 -0.80
N GLY A 98 -5.92 2.23 -1.57
CA GLY A 98 -5.80 2.35 -3.03
C GLY A 98 -4.70 3.33 -3.49
N HIS A 99 -4.62 4.51 -2.87
CA HIS A 99 -3.62 5.53 -3.25
C HIS A 99 -2.26 5.30 -2.60
N LYS A 100 -2.21 4.85 -1.33
CA LYS A 100 -0.94 4.61 -0.64
C LYS A 100 -0.26 3.30 -1.08
N CYS A 101 -0.98 2.20 -1.25
CA CYS A 101 -0.37 0.93 -1.72
C CYS A 101 0.08 1.00 -3.19
N ARG A 102 -0.46 1.92 -4.01
CA ARG A 102 0.09 2.18 -5.36
C ARG A 102 1.51 2.75 -5.31
N ALA A 103 1.91 3.43 -4.24
CA ALA A 103 3.28 3.91 -4.05
C ALA A 103 4.26 2.76 -3.70
N VAL A 104 3.81 1.72 -2.98
CA VAL A 104 4.62 0.51 -2.67
C VAL A 104 5.04 -0.25 -3.94
N ARG A 105 4.32 -0.09 -5.06
CA ARG A 105 4.60 -0.78 -6.34
C ARG A 105 5.67 -0.13 -7.24
N ARG A 106 6.60 0.69 -6.73
CA ARG A 106 7.79 1.22 -7.45
C ARG A 106 9.02 1.04 -6.54
N SER A 107 10.12 0.37 -6.87
CA SER A 107 10.66 -0.23 -8.10
C SER A 107 11.81 -1.19 -7.75
N PRO A 108 12.04 -2.30 -8.48
CA PRO A 108 13.37 -2.91 -8.55
C PRO A 108 14.24 -2.12 -9.53
N GLY A 109 15.27 -1.43 -9.01
CA GLY A 109 16.46 -0.96 -9.72
C GLY A 109 16.31 -0.23 -11.06
N TYR A 110 16.12 1.10 -11.04
CA TYR A 110 16.48 1.96 -12.18
C TYR A 110 17.04 3.32 -11.70
N PRO A 111 18.18 3.80 -12.23
CA PRO A 111 18.76 5.07 -11.82
C PRO A 111 17.87 6.23 -12.25
N GLN A 112 17.66 7.15 -11.31
CA GLN A 112 16.89 8.38 -11.44
C GLN A 112 17.54 9.32 -12.48
N PHE A 113 17.02 9.36 -13.71
CA PHE A 113 17.26 10.45 -14.64
C PHE A 113 16.04 11.39 -14.63
N TYR A 114 16.16 12.54 -13.96
CA TYR A 114 15.32 13.71 -14.22
C TYR A 114 16.00 14.58 -15.28
N PRO A 115 15.21 15.24 -16.14
CA PRO A 115 15.47 16.64 -16.37
C PRO A 115 14.27 17.49 -15.94
N ALA A 116 14.62 18.65 -15.39
CA ALA A 116 13.73 19.68 -14.90
C ALA A 116 13.01 20.39 -16.06
N LEU A 117 11.75 20.74 -15.77
CA LEU A 117 11.03 21.95 -16.20
C LEU A 117 11.07 22.33 -17.70
N ALA A 118 9.92 22.21 -18.36
CA ALA A 118 9.59 23.07 -19.50
C ALA A 118 8.15 23.59 -19.38
N SER A 119 8.08 24.91 -19.26
CA SER A 119 6.94 25.84 -19.29
C SER A 119 5.69 25.38 -20.03
N PHE A 120 4.54 25.63 -19.39
CA PHE A 120 3.27 25.79 -20.08
C PHE A 120 3.33 27.01 -21.00
N ALA A 121 3.40 26.77 -22.31
CA ALA A 121 3.00 27.75 -23.32
C ALA A 121 1.61 27.35 -23.84
N THR A 122 0.69 28.29 -23.73
CA THR A 122 -0.69 28.25 -24.23
C THR A 122 -0.74 28.02 -25.74
N VAL A 123 -1.57 27.09 -26.20
CA VAL A 123 -1.92 26.95 -27.62
C VAL A 123 -3.44 27.09 -27.79
N THR A 124 -3.81 28.12 -28.55
CA THR A 124 -5.14 28.49 -29.03
C THR A 124 -5.70 27.44 -30.01
N PRO A 125 -6.98 27.05 -29.96
CA PRO A 125 -7.57 26.17 -30.97
C PRO A 125 -8.08 26.98 -32.19
N ALA A 126 -7.71 26.55 -33.39
CA ALA A 126 -8.30 27.01 -34.65
C ALA A 126 -8.94 25.82 -35.41
N ALA A 127 -10.27 25.93 -35.54
CA ALA A 127 -11.21 25.44 -36.56
C ALA A 127 -11.00 24.12 -37.37
N ALA A 128 -12.06 23.29 -37.25
CA ALA A 128 -12.93 22.74 -38.31
C ALA A 128 -12.46 21.60 -39.23
N ILE A 129 -13.22 20.48 -39.24
CA ILE A 129 -13.50 19.66 -40.43
C ILE A 129 -14.94 19.11 -40.38
N SER A 130 -15.63 19.22 -41.52
CA SER A 130 -17.04 18.98 -41.85
C SER A 130 -17.55 17.52 -41.78
N ALA A 131 -18.88 17.39 -41.68
CA ALA A 131 -19.65 16.15 -41.78
C ALA A 131 -19.87 15.64 -43.23
N PRO A 132 -20.14 14.34 -43.45
CA PRO A 132 -20.48 13.77 -44.76
C PRO A 132 -22.01 13.78 -45.04
N PRO A 133 -22.44 13.70 -46.32
CA PRO A 133 -23.85 13.73 -46.70
C PRO A 133 -24.56 12.38 -46.54
N THR A 134 -25.84 12.44 -46.17
CA THR A 134 -26.82 11.36 -46.20
C THR A 134 -27.40 11.16 -47.60
N THR A 135 -27.52 9.90 -48.02
CA THR A 135 -28.33 9.44 -49.18
C THR A 135 -29.82 9.51 -48.92
#